data_AF-A0A395M1V5-F1
#
_entry.id   AF-A0A395M1V5-F1
#
_cell.length_a   1.000
_cell.length_b   1.000
_cell.length_c   1.000
_cell.angle_alpha   90.00
_cell.angle_beta   90.00
_cell.angle_gamma   90.00
#
_symmetry.space_group_name_H-M   'P 1'
#
loop_
_entity.id
_entity.type
_entity.pdbx_description
1 polymer ?
#
loop_
_entity_poly.entity_id
_entity_poly.type
_entity_poly.pdbx_seq_one_letter_code
_entity_poly.pdbx_strand_id
1 'polypeptide(L)'
;MQFQAAKAMFVVSDVLKQELLRQFDLPPEKIHVNPNGVDAEEFSDTIDADAFFQTLPKNLQERWRGKFLCGFVGTFGEWHGVEVLARAVKPTIERNSRVHFLLIGDGKLRGTVEEILRADSVQEHVT
;
A
#
# COMPACT_ATOMS: atom_id res chain seq x y z
N MET A 1 -2.19 -26.23 -23.67
CA MET A 1 -1.99 -24.97 -22.92
C MET A 1 -1.77 -25.32 -21.45
N GLN A 2 -0.83 -24.69 -20.74
CA GLN A 2 -0.30 -25.25 -19.47
C GLN A 2 -1.37 -25.44 -18.37
N PHE A 3 -2.33 -24.51 -18.22
CA PHE A 3 -3.36 -24.58 -17.16
C PHE A 3 -4.27 -25.82 -17.21
N GLN A 4 -4.58 -26.36 -18.40
CA GLN A 4 -5.46 -27.53 -18.52
C GLN A 4 -4.87 -28.80 -17.90
N ALA A 5 -3.54 -28.93 -17.91
CA ALA A 5 -2.81 -30.05 -17.31
C ALA A 5 -2.74 -29.97 -15.78
N ALA A 6 -3.05 -28.82 -15.17
CA ALA A 6 -3.08 -28.68 -13.72
C ALA A 6 -4.21 -29.54 -13.12
N LYS A 7 -3.95 -30.19 -11.99
CA LYS A 7 -4.97 -30.92 -11.21
C LYS A 7 -5.83 -29.97 -10.36
N ALA A 8 -5.20 -28.92 -9.84
CA ALA A 8 -5.80 -27.82 -9.10
C ALA A 8 -5.00 -26.54 -9.38
N MET A 9 -5.63 -25.39 -9.24
CA MET A 9 -5.07 -24.05 -9.39
C MET A 9 -5.55 -23.19 -8.23
N PHE A 10 -4.65 -22.39 -7.65
CA PHE A 10 -4.96 -21.51 -6.52
C PHE A 10 -4.75 -20.04 -6.93
N VAL A 11 -5.72 -19.19 -6.61
CA VAL A 11 -5.68 -17.74 -6.91
C VAL A 11 -6.11 -16.93 -5.70
N VAL A 12 -5.57 -15.73 -5.55
CA VAL A 12 -5.77 -14.89 -4.35
C VAL A 12 -7.08 -14.10 -4.33
N SER A 13 -7.90 -14.18 -5.38
CA SER A 13 -9.20 -13.51 -5.44
C SER A 13 -10.16 -14.15 -6.45
N ASP A 14 -11.46 -13.93 -6.25
CA ASP A 14 -12.49 -14.29 -7.24
C ASP A 14 -12.30 -13.60 -8.59
N VAL A 15 -11.77 -12.37 -8.62
CA VAL A 15 -11.47 -11.66 -9.88
C VAL A 15 -10.51 -12.46 -10.75
N LEU A 16 -9.45 -13.03 -10.16
CA LEU A 16 -8.51 -13.90 -10.87
C LEU A 16 -9.15 -15.24 -11.27
N LYS A 17 -10.06 -15.78 -10.44
CA LYS A 17 -10.83 -16.99 -10.82
C LYS A 17 -11.72 -16.73 -12.04
N GLN A 18 -12.48 -15.65 -12.04
CA GLN A 18 -13.36 -15.29 -13.17
C GLN A 18 -12.55 -14.99 -14.43
N GLU A 19 -11.42 -14.30 -14.32
CA GLU A 19 -10.58 -13.99 -15.49
C GLU A 19 -9.92 -15.24 -16.10
N LEU A 20 -9.52 -16.22 -15.28
CA LEU A 20 -9.08 -17.55 -15.78
C LEU A 20 -10.22 -18.28 -16.52
N LEU A 21 -11.43 -18.29 -15.96
CA LEU A 21 -12.61 -18.91 -16.59
C LEU A 21 -13.06 -18.17 -17.86
N ARG A 22 -12.81 -16.87 -17.96
CA ARG A 22 -13.17 -16.02 -19.11
C ARG A 22 -12.18 -16.17 -20.26
N GLN A 23 -10.88 -16.35 -19.98
CA GLN A 23 -9.85 -16.50 -21.00
C GLN A 23 -9.63 -17.95 -21.45
N PHE A 24 -9.95 -18.94 -20.62
CA PHE A 24 -9.57 -20.33 -20.86
C PHE A 24 -10.70 -21.30 -20.54
N ASP A 25 -10.91 -22.27 -21.42
CA ASP A 25 -11.77 -23.43 -21.17
C ASP A 25 -11.14 -24.33 -20.09
N LEU A 26 -11.54 -24.08 -18.84
CA LEU A 26 -11.04 -24.68 -17.61
C LEU A 26 -12.21 -25.08 -16.70
N PRO A 27 -12.21 -26.32 -16.15
CA PRO A 27 -13.26 -26.75 -15.21
C PRO A 27 -13.26 -25.90 -13.92
N PRO A 28 -14.38 -25.23 -13.54
CA PRO A 28 -14.42 -24.30 -12.40
C PRO A 28 -14.11 -24.90 -11.03
N GLU A 29 -14.25 -26.22 -10.89
CA GLU A 29 -13.91 -26.99 -9.70
C GLU A 29 -12.40 -27.16 -9.49
N LYS A 30 -11.58 -26.98 -10.53
CA LYS A 30 -10.12 -26.96 -10.42
C LYS A 30 -9.55 -25.65 -9.88
N ILE A 31 -10.33 -24.56 -9.87
CA ILE A 31 -9.83 -23.23 -9.49
C ILE A 31 -10.33 -22.88 -8.10
N HIS A 32 -9.43 -22.83 -7.13
CA HIS A 32 -9.72 -22.52 -5.74
C HIS A 32 -9.29 -21.07 -5.44
N VAL A 33 -10.16 -20.30 -4.79
CA VAL A 33 -9.79 -18.99 -4.24
C VAL A 33 -9.19 -19.23 -2.85
N ASN A 34 -7.95 -18.80 -2.67
CA ASN A 34 -7.24 -18.82 -1.39
C ASN A 34 -6.60 -17.44 -1.20
N PRO A 35 -7.26 -16.50 -0.50
CA PRO A 35 -6.77 -15.14 -0.37
C PRO A 35 -5.48 -15.08 0.45
N ASN A 36 -4.72 -13.99 0.29
CA ASN A 36 -3.58 -13.73 1.16
C ASN A 36 -4.06 -13.54 2.61
N GLY A 37 -3.42 -14.25 3.54
CA GLY A 37 -3.66 -14.10 4.98
C GLY A 37 -2.71 -13.10 5.63
N VAL A 38 -3.01 -12.78 6.88
CA VAL A 38 -2.17 -12.02 7.82
C VAL A 38 -2.30 -12.71 9.20
N ASP A 39 -1.29 -12.59 10.05
CA ASP A 39 -1.42 -13.02 11.44
C ASP A 39 -2.30 -12.02 12.19
N ALA A 40 -3.43 -12.49 12.73
CA ALA A 40 -4.42 -11.63 13.39
C ALA A 40 -4.11 -11.35 14.87
N GLU A 41 -3.13 -12.04 15.47
CA GLU A 41 -2.62 -11.73 16.80
C GLU A 41 -1.53 -10.66 16.71
N GLU A 42 -0.63 -10.75 15.72
CA GLU A 42 0.38 -9.72 15.42
C GLU A 42 -0.25 -8.43 14.86
N PHE A 43 -1.16 -8.54 13.88
CA PHE A 43 -1.80 -7.39 13.22
C PHE A 43 -3.23 -7.14 13.74
N SER A 44 -3.38 -7.07 15.06
CA SER A 44 -4.66 -6.77 15.72
C SER A 44 -4.97 -5.26 15.82
N ASP A 45 -6.24 -4.93 16.08
CA ASP A 45 -6.73 -3.57 16.36
C ASP A 45 -6.50 -3.13 17.82
N THR A 46 -5.85 -3.98 18.64
CA THR A 46 -5.67 -3.77 20.09
C THR A 46 -4.45 -2.91 20.47
N ILE A 47 -3.72 -2.39 19.48
CA ILE A 47 -2.50 -1.59 19.68
C ILE A 47 -2.84 -0.25 20.33
N ASP A 48 -2.31 0.00 21.54
CA ASP A 48 -2.32 1.32 22.16
C ASP A 48 -1.43 2.28 21.34
N ALA A 49 -2.07 3.11 20.54
CA ALA A 49 -1.41 4.05 19.64
C ALA A 49 -0.66 5.17 20.40
N ASP A 50 -1.13 5.60 21.57
CA ASP A 50 -0.48 6.65 22.36
C ASP A 50 0.75 6.09 23.10
N ALA A 51 0.69 4.86 23.60
CA ALA A 51 1.85 4.15 24.14
C ALA A 51 2.87 3.85 23.02
N PHE A 52 2.43 3.36 21.86
CA PHE A 52 3.30 3.14 20.71
C PHE A 52 3.99 4.44 20.27
N PHE A 53 3.26 5.55 20.16
CA PHE A 53 3.82 6.85 19.77
C PHE A 53 4.92 7.32 20.74
N GLN A 54 4.79 7.01 22.04
CA GLN A 54 5.82 7.30 23.04
C GLN A 54 7.11 6.47 22.88
N THR A 55 7.06 5.31 22.20
CA THR A 55 8.27 4.52 21.88
C THR A 55 9.08 5.08 20.71
N LEU A 56 8.48 5.95 19.88
CA LEU A 56 9.14 6.47 18.67
C LEU A 56 10.32 7.40 19.02
N PRO A 57 11.35 7.48 18.15
CA PRO A 57 12.41 8.49 18.24
C PRO A 57 11.85 9.91 18.40
N LYS A 58 12.46 10.72 19.28
CA LYS A 58 11.97 12.07 19.65
C LYS A 58 11.70 12.98 18.45
N ASN A 59 12.58 12.95 17.44
CA ASN A 59 12.41 13.72 16.21
C ASN A 59 11.16 13.32 15.40
N LEU A 60 10.72 12.06 15.47
CA LEU A 60 9.46 11.60 14.89
C LEU A 60 8.27 12.01 15.78
N GLN A 61 8.39 11.87 17.11
CA GLN A 61 7.36 12.38 18.03
C GLN A 61 7.12 13.88 17.89
N GLU A 62 8.17 14.67 17.62
CA GLU A 62 8.11 16.11 17.38
C GLU A 62 7.49 16.43 16.02
N ARG A 63 7.96 15.78 14.94
CA ARG A 63 7.42 15.96 13.57
C ARG A 63 5.95 15.58 13.44
N TRP A 64 5.53 14.50 14.11
CA TRP A 64 4.19 13.90 13.94
C TRP A 64 3.18 14.30 15.03
N ARG A 65 3.55 15.13 16.01
CA ARG A 65 2.65 15.55 17.10
C ARG A 65 1.39 16.23 16.55
N GLY A 66 0.22 15.64 16.82
CA GLY A 66 -1.06 16.17 16.36
C GLY A 66 -1.30 16.08 14.84
N LYS A 67 -0.43 15.37 14.10
CA LYS A 67 -0.62 15.06 12.68
C LYS A 67 -1.53 13.84 12.50
N PHE A 68 -2.16 13.75 11.34
CA PHE A 68 -2.84 12.55 10.86
C PHE A 68 -1.91 11.87 9.86
N LEU A 69 -1.42 10.67 10.17
CA LEU A 69 -0.46 9.95 9.34
C LEU A 69 -1.17 9.17 8.24
N CYS A 70 -0.87 9.48 6.98
CA CYS A 70 -1.37 8.76 5.81
C CYS A 70 -0.25 7.86 5.25
N GLY A 71 -0.29 6.58 5.60
CA GLY A 71 0.78 5.63 5.30
C GLY A 71 0.62 4.86 3.98
N PHE A 72 1.74 4.63 3.31
CA PHE A 72 1.93 3.61 2.28
C PHE A 72 3.22 2.83 2.59
N VAL A 73 3.17 1.50 2.46
CA VAL A 73 4.32 0.62 2.59
C VAL A 73 4.34 -0.35 1.41
N GLY A 74 5.41 -0.34 0.60
CA GLY A 74 5.54 -1.26 -0.53
C GLY A 74 6.53 -0.80 -1.60
N THR A 75 6.75 -1.65 -2.61
CA THR A 75 7.70 -1.35 -3.71
C THR A 75 7.21 -0.18 -4.57
N PHE A 76 8.09 0.76 -4.90
CA PHE A 76 7.78 1.90 -5.77
C PHE A 76 7.86 1.46 -7.24
N GLY A 77 6.86 0.69 -7.66
CA GLY A 77 6.71 0.10 -8.99
C GLY A 77 5.44 0.55 -9.70
N GLU A 78 5.46 0.40 -11.02
CA GLU A 78 4.46 0.87 -12.00
C GLU A 78 3.01 0.51 -11.61
N TRP A 79 2.78 -0.69 -11.08
CA TRP A 79 1.45 -1.22 -10.74
C TRP A 79 0.90 -0.78 -9.38
N HIS A 80 1.69 -0.10 -8.53
CA HIS A 80 1.28 0.29 -7.17
C HIS A 80 0.81 1.74 -7.05
N GLY A 81 0.81 2.51 -8.14
CA GLY A 81 0.24 3.86 -8.18
C GLY A 81 0.94 4.90 -7.29
N VAL A 82 2.19 4.66 -6.87
CA VAL A 82 2.92 5.53 -5.92
C VAL A 82 3.07 6.99 -6.38
N GLU A 83 3.13 7.23 -7.69
CA GLU A 83 3.10 8.60 -8.24
C GLU A 83 1.75 9.31 -8.03
N VAL A 84 0.64 8.55 -8.02
CA VAL A 84 -0.70 9.11 -7.77
C VAL A 84 -0.82 9.52 -6.31
N LEU A 85 -0.23 8.74 -5.39
CA LEU A 85 -0.08 9.13 -3.99
C LEU A 85 0.77 10.40 -3.86
N ALA A 86 1.91 10.47 -4.56
CA ALA A 86 2.76 11.67 -4.58
C ALA A 86 2.00 12.92 -5.08
N ARG A 87 1.28 12.81 -6.19
CA ARG A 87 0.43 13.89 -6.75
C ARG A 87 -0.78 14.23 -5.85
N ALA A 88 -1.19 13.34 -4.95
CA ALA A 88 -2.28 13.58 -4.01
C ALA A 88 -1.85 14.32 -2.73
N VAL A 89 -0.55 14.44 -2.44
CA VAL A 89 -0.05 15.08 -1.20
C VAL A 89 -0.52 16.54 -1.12
N LYS A 90 -0.20 17.35 -2.14
CA LYS A 90 -0.49 18.78 -2.19
C LYS A 90 -1.98 19.13 -2.02
N PRO A 91 -2.92 18.65 -2.86
CA PRO A 91 -4.34 18.95 -2.71
C PRO A 91 -4.96 18.37 -1.42
N THR A 92 -4.28 17.43 -0.76
CA THR A 92 -4.67 16.94 0.58
C THR A 92 -4.23 17.91 1.68
N ILE A 93 -2.97 18.36 1.69
CA ILE A 93 -2.46 19.27 2.74
C ILE A 93 -3.02 20.69 2.62
N GLU A 94 -3.35 21.14 1.40
CA GLU A 94 -4.08 22.39 1.14
C GLU A 94 -5.48 22.39 1.79
N ARG A 95 -6.09 21.21 1.94
CA ARG A 95 -7.40 21.03 2.61
C ARG A 95 -7.26 20.76 4.11
N ASN A 96 -6.18 20.12 4.54
CA ASN A 96 -5.91 19.79 5.94
C ASN A 96 -4.40 19.66 6.20
N SER A 97 -3.77 20.75 6.66
CA SER A 97 -2.33 20.83 6.97
C SER A 97 -1.88 19.97 8.16
N ARG A 98 -2.82 19.29 8.84
CA ARG A 98 -2.50 18.22 9.81
C ARG A 98 -2.17 16.90 9.15
N VAL A 99 -2.49 16.67 7.88
CA VAL A 99 -2.07 15.44 7.19
C VAL A 99 -0.55 15.47 6.97
N HIS A 100 0.08 14.33 7.26
CA HIS A 100 1.48 14.03 6.97
C HIS A 100 1.54 12.65 6.32
N PHE A 101 2.20 12.53 5.17
CA PHE A 101 2.31 11.26 4.46
C PHE A 101 3.55 10.48 4.92
N LEU A 102 3.44 9.16 4.97
CA LEU A 102 4.54 8.25 5.32
C LEU A 102 4.69 7.24 4.18
N LEU A 103 5.68 7.44 3.30
CA LEU A 103 5.82 6.72 2.03
C LEU A 103 7.04 5.78 2.10
N ILE A 104 6.87 4.65 2.78
CA ILE A 104 7.94 3.68 3.03
C ILE A 104 8.10 2.75 1.83
N GLY A 105 9.24 2.85 1.15
CA GLY A 105 9.59 1.94 0.07
C GLY A 105 10.62 2.49 -0.90
N ASP A 106 11.03 1.63 -1.82
CA ASP A 106 11.99 1.90 -2.87
C ASP A 106 11.62 1.10 -4.15
N GLY A 107 12.21 1.46 -5.27
CA GLY A 107 11.94 0.87 -6.59
C GLY A 107 12.17 1.86 -7.72
N LYS A 108 11.89 1.44 -8.96
CA LYS A 108 12.13 2.26 -10.18
C LYS A 108 11.52 3.67 -10.11
N LEU A 109 10.37 3.83 -9.46
CA LEU A 109 9.65 5.11 -9.37
C LEU A 109 10.04 5.97 -8.16
N ARG A 110 11.06 5.57 -7.37
CA ARG A 110 11.59 6.35 -6.24
C ARG A 110 11.95 7.77 -6.66
N GLY A 111 12.74 7.91 -7.73
CA GLY A 111 13.13 9.22 -8.27
C GLY A 111 11.92 10.04 -8.72
N THR A 112 11.00 9.46 -9.48
CA THR A 112 9.79 10.15 -9.96
C THR A 112 8.89 10.64 -8.83
N VAL A 113 8.75 9.88 -7.73
CA VAL A 113 8.04 10.33 -6.53
C VAL A 113 8.75 11.52 -5.88
N GLU A 114 10.08 11.46 -5.72
CA GLU A 114 10.89 12.55 -5.15
C GLU A 114 11.02 13.78 -6.05
N GLU A 115 10.75 13.65 -7.36
CA GLU A 115 10.62 14.76 -8.31
C GLU A 115 9.26 15.44 -8.17
N ILE A 116 8.17 14.67 -8.14
CA ILE A 116 6.80 15.20 -7.94
C ILE A 116 6.70 16.00 -6.64
N LEU A 117 7.11 15.41 -5.51
CA LEU A 117 7.01 16.05 -4.19
C LEU A 117 7.85 17.34 -4.08
N ARG A 118 8.94 17.42 -4.86
CA ARG A 118 9.86 18.56 -4.93
C ARG A 118 9.36 19.66 -5.84
N ALA A 119 8.79 19.31 -6.99
CA ALA A 119 8.14 20.25 -7.90
C ALA A 119 6.95 20.96 -7.22
N ASP A 120 6.21 20.23 -6.39
CA ASP A 120 5.09 20.77 -5.62
C ASP A 120 5.48 21.46 -4.30
N SER A 121 6.75 21.36 -3.88
CA SER A 121 7.31 21.94 -2.64
C SER A 121 6.65 21.43 -1.34
N VAL A 122 6.32 20.13 -1.28
CA VAL A 122 5.56 19.52 -0.18
C VAL A 122 6.36 18.56 0.71
N GLN A 123 7.69 18.52 0.59
CA GLN A 123 8.53 17.52 1.28
C GLN A 123 8.42 17.56 2.81
N GLU A 124 8.18 18.72 3.42
CA GLU A 124 7.98 18.87 4.88
C GLU A 124 6.71 18.14 5.40
N HIS A 125 5.78 17.78 4.51
CA HIS A 125 4.58 17.01 4.82
C HIS A 125 4.71 15.51 4.47
N VAL A 126 5.93 15.04 4.18
CA VAL A 126 6.22 13.64 3.85
C VAL A 126 7.38 13.11 4.71
N THR A 127 7.38 11.82 5.01
CA THR A 127 8.53 11.05 5.52
C THR A 127 8.68 9.78 4.70
#